data_AF-A0A7C9HPR6-F1
#
_entry.id   AF-A0A7C9HPR6-F1
#
_cell.length_a   1.000
_cell.length_b   1.000
_cell.length_c   1.000
_cell.angle_alpha   90.00
_cell.angle_beta   90.00
_cell.angle_gamma   90.00
#
_symmetry.space_group_name_H-M   'P 1'
#
loop_
_entity.id
_entity.type
_entity.pdbx_description
1 polymer ?
#
loop_
_entity_poly.entity_id
_entity_poly.type
_entity_poly.pdbx_seq_one_letter_code
_entity_poly.pdbx_strand_id
1 'polypeptide(L)'
;MDKENHIDRALAFMEQLEKLGNQLHQAEEHQKVMLQQMLTMSKLNLTDTEEYYTLEQRSKDLQAMINKWRPYYEERLKMVKEAQKAAKK
;
A
#
# COMPACT_ATOMS: atom_id res chain seq x y z
N MET A 1 -29.83 14.72 -17.07
CA MET A 1 -29.83 13.99 -15.79
C MET A 1 -28.40 13.50 -15.53
N ASP A 2 -27.39 14.36 -15.68
CA ASP A 2 -26.01 13.91 -15.90
C ASP A 2 -25.03 14.44 -14.84
N LYS A 3 -25.46 15.37 -13.98
CA LYS A 3 -24.60 15.94 -12.94
C LYS A 3 -24.43 15.03 -11.72
N GLU A 4 -25.44 14.22 -11.38
CA GLU A 4 -25.38 13.29 -10.23
C GLU A 4 -24.30 12.21 -10.47
N ASN A 5 -24.25 11.64 -11.66
CA ASN A 5 -23.37 10.53 -12.00
C ASN A 5 -21.85 10.86 -11.92
N HIS A 6 -21.48 12.13 -12.06
CA HIS A 6 -20.07 12.57 -11.96
C HIS A 6 -19.61 12.77 -10.52
N ILE A 7 -20.50 13.19 -9.62
CA ILE A 7 -20.18 13.37 -8.20
C ILE A 7 -20.05 12.00 -7.54
N ASP A 8 -20.97 11.07 -7.82
CA ASP A 8 -20.89 9.69 -7.33
C ASP A 8 -19.62 8.97 -7.79
N ARG A 9 -19.21 9.18 -9.04
CA ARG A 9 -17.94 8.63 -9.56
C ARG A 9 -16.71 9.24 -8.89
N ALA A 10 -16.72 10.54 -8.62
CA ALA A 10 -15.62 11.20 -7.91
C ALA A 10 -15.53 10.70 -6.45
N LEU A 11 -16.67 10.46 -5.80
CA LEU A 11 -16.73 9.92 -4.44
C LEU A 11 -16.21 8.47 -4.40
N ALA A 12 -16.68 7.62 -5.31
CA ALA A 12 -16.21 6.25 -5.45
C ALA A 12 -14.70 6.17 -5.73
N PHE A 13 -14.18 7.10 -6.55
CA PHE A 13 -12.76 7.20 -6.83
C PHE A 13 -11.94 7.60 -5.60
N MET A 14 -12.41 8.56 -4.80
CA MET A 14 -11.75 8.93 -3.54
C MET A 14 -11.77 7.77 -2.54
N GLU A 15 -12.88 7.05 -2.41
CA GLU A 15 -12.98 5.89 -1.53
C GLU A 15 -12.04 4.75 -1.96
N GLN A 16 -11.96 4.46 -3.27
CA GLN A 16 -11.02 3.48 -3.81
C GLN A 16 -9.56 3.88 -3.58
N LEU A 17 -9.25 5.17 -3.70
CA LEU A 17 -7.92 5.70 -3.43
C LEU A 17 -7.56 5.51 -1.95
N GLU A 18 -8.45 5.88 -1.04
CA GLU A 18 -8.25 5.72 0.40
C GLU A 18 -8.09 4.25 0.79
N LYS A 19 -8.93 3.35 0.24
CA LYS A 19 -8.79 1.90 0.42
C LYS A 19 -7.44 1.39 -0.07
N LEU A 20 -6.98 1.81 -1.25
CA LEU A 20 -5.69 1.42 -1.78
C LEU A 20 -4.54 1.92 -0.90
N GLY A 21 -4.62 3.17 -0.43
CA GLY A 21 -3.64 3.73 0.51
C GLY A 21 -3.59 2.96 1.83
N ASN A 22 -4.75 2.60 2.38
CA ASN A 22 -4.83 1.81 3.60
C ASN A 22 -4.29 0.39 3.41
N GLN A 23 -4.61 -0.27 2.29
CA GLN A 23 -4.06 -1.59 1.95
C GLN A 23 -2.54 -1.56 1.78
N LEU A 24 -2.00 -0.52 1.13
CA LEU A 24 -0.56 -0.31 1.01
C LEU A 24 0.08 -0.14 2.39
N HIS A 25 -0.51 0.70 3.24
CA HIS A 25 -0.01 0.93 4.59
C HIS A 25 -0.01 -0.34 5.45
N GLN A 26 -1.10 -1.11 5.41
CA GLN A 26 -1.19 -2.40 6.08
C GLN A 26 -0.14 -3.39 5.58
N ALA A 27 0.08 -3.44 4.25
CA ALA A 27 1.13 -4.28 3.67
C ALA A 27 2.53 -3.87 4.16
N GLU A 28 2.81 -2.57 4.26
CA GLU A 28 4.07 -2.04 4.79
C GLU A 28 4.26 -2.39 6.28
N GLU A 29 3.21 -2.24 7.09
CA GLU A 29 3.26 -2.61 8.51
C GLU A 29 3.47 -4.12 8.69
N HIS A 30 2.75 -4.94 7.93
CA HIS A 30 2.94 -6.39 7.95
C HIS A 30 4.37 -6.77 7.55
N GLN A 31 4.91 -6.16 6.50
CA GLN A 31 6.28 -6.41 6.07
C GLN A 31 7.27 -6.00 7.17
N LYS A 32 7.05 -4.87 7.84
CA LYS A 32 7.90 -4.40 8.94
C LYS A 32 7.91 -5.38 10.11
N VAL A 33 6.76 -5.92 10.50
CA VAL A 33 6.68 -6.93 11.58
C VAL A 33 7.42 -8.21 11.18
N MET A 34 7.26 -8.69 9.95
CA MET A 34 7.99 -9.87 9.45
C MET A 34 9.51 -9.63 9.47
N LEU A 35 9.97 -8.46 9.02
CA LEU A 35 11.39 -8.09 9.08
C LEU A 35 11.92 -8.03 10.52
N GLN A 36 11.13 -7.52 11.48
CA GLN A 36 11.50 -7.54 12.90
C GLN A 36 11.61 -8.96 13.47
N GLN A 37 10.71 -9.87 13.08
CA GLN A 37 10.79 -11.28 13.43
C GLN A 37 12.05 -11.92 12.84
N MET A 38 12.32 -11.69 11.55
CA MET A 38 13.55 -12.16 10.90
C MET A 38 14.82 -11.62 11.56
N LEU A 39 14.84 -10.35 11.98
CA LEU A 39 15.97 -9.77 12.73
C LEU A 39 16.16 -10.47 14.08
N THR A 40 15.07 -10.83 14.75
CA THR A 40 15.12 -11.58 16.02
C THR A 40 15.65 -12.99 15.80
N MET A 41 15.16 -13.70 14.78
CA MET A 41 15.66 -15.02 14.39
C MET A 41 17.13 -14.98 14.00
N SER A 42 17.57 -13.93 13.28
CA SER A 42 18.97 -13.73 12.92
C SER A 42 19.87 -13.56 14.15
N LYS A 43 19.43 -12.81 15.16
CA LYS A 43 20.15 -12.70 16.45
C LYS A 43 20.26 -14.04 17.19
N LEU A 44 19.31 -14.94 16.96
CA LEU A 44 19.29 -16.29 17.53
C LEU A 44 19.98 -17.34 16.65
N ASN A 45 20.62 -16.94 15.54
CA ASN A 45 21.19 -17.83 14.52
C ASN A 45 20.18 -18.83 13.91
N LEU A 46 18.90 -18.47 13.87
CA LEU A 46 17.81 -19.29 13.29
C LEU A 46 17.57 -18.95 11.81
N THR A 47 18.60 -18.53 11.09
CA THR A 47 18.51 -18.08 9.69
C THR A 47 18.37 -19.21 8.67
N ASP A 48 18.80 -20.43 9.04
CA ASP A 48 18.71 -21.61 8.18
C ASP A 48 17.40 -22.40 8.39
N THR A 49 16.43 -21.80 9.08
CA THR A 49 15.13 -22.44 9.35
C THR A 49 14.13 -22.19 8.22
N GLU A 50 13.26 -23.16 7.97
CA GLU A 50 12.17 -23.03 6.99
C GLU A 50 11.26 -21.82 7.31
N GLU A 51 11.08 -21.52 8.59
CA GLU A 51 10.34 -20.34 9.05
C GLU A 51 11.00 -19.03 8.60
N TYR A 52 12.33 -18.92 8.69
CA TYR A 52 13.06 -17.74 8.22
C TYR A 52 12.91 -17.56 6.70
N TYR A 53 13.07 -18.65 5.92
CA TYR A 53 12.88 -18.60 4.47
C TYR A 53 11.44 -18.25 4.08
N THR A 54 10.45 -18.75 4.81
CA THR A 54 9.04 -18.42 4.59
C THR A 54 8.76 -16.95 4.86
N LEU A 55 9.28 -16.41 5.96
CA LEU A 55 9.16 -14.99 6.30
C LEU A 55 9.88 -14.10 5.27
N GLU A 56 11.06 -14.52 4.81
CA GLU A 56 11.80 -13.82 3.77
C GLU A 56 10.99 -13.74 2.47
N GLN A 57 10.46 -14.87 2.00
CA GLN A 57 9.69 -14.93 0.77
C GLN A 57 8.42 -14.07 0.87
N ARG A 58 7.67 -14.19 1.98
CA ARG A 58 6.48 -13.36 2.23
C ARG A 58 6.80 -11.87 2.29
N SER A 59 7.92 -11.49 2.90
CA SER A 59 8.38 -10.10 2.94
C SER A 59 8.71 -9.57 1.54
N LYS A 60 9.39 -10.38 0.71
CA LYS A 60 9.68 -10.05 -0.70
C LYS A 60 8.41 -9.91 -1.53
N ASP A 61 7.44 -10.79 -1.35
CA ASP A 61 6.16 -10.74 -2.06
C ASP A 61 5.35 -9.49 -1.68
N LEU A 62 5.29 -9.15 -0.39
CA LEU A 62 4.66 -7.91 0.10
C LEU A 62 5.37 -6.67 -0.47
N GLN A 63 6.71 -6.65 -0.47
CA GLN A 63 7.48 -5.56 -1.07
C GLN A 63 7.17 -5.39 -2.56
N ALA A 64 7.06 -6.50 -3.31
CA ALA A 64 6.72 -6.48 -4.73
C ALA A 64 5.31 -5.91 -4.95
N MET A 65 4.35 -6.28 -4.10
CA MET A 65 3.00 -5.72 -4.13
C MET A 65 3.01 -4.21 -3.86
N ILE A 66 3.70 -3.77 -2.80
CA ILE A 66 3.84 -2.34 -2.46
C ILE A 66 4.49 -1.59 -3.62
N ASN A 67 5.60 -2.08 -4.16
CA ASN A 67 6.32 -1.45 -5.25
C ASN A 67 5.48 -1.34 -6.52
N LYS A 68 4.61 -2.32 -6.77
CA LYS A 68 3.69 -2.30 -7.90
C LYS A 68 2.60 -1.25 -7.72
N TRP A 69 1.99 -1.16 -6.54
CA TRP A 69 0.80 -0.34 -6.31
C TRP A 69 1.08 1.10 -5.85
N ARG A 70 2.21 1.34 -5.18
CA ARG A 70 2.65 2.67 -4.73
C ARG A 70 2.66 3.72 -5.86
N PRO A 71 3.25 3.49 -7.05
CA PRO A 71 3.25 4.49 -8.12
C PRO A 71 1.84 4.83 -8.61
N TYR A 72 0.93 3.84 -8.71
CA TYR A 72 -0.47 4.09 -9.07
C TYR A 72 -1.17 4.93 -8.02
N TYR A 73 -0.96 4.62 -6.73
CA TYR A 73 -1.54 5.40 -5.63
C TYR A 73 -1.04 6.84 -5.63
N GLU A 74 0.27 7.06 -5.81
CA GLU A 74 0.87 8.40 -5.85
C GLU A 74 0.38 9.22 -7.05
N GLU A 75 0.28 8.61 -8.24
CA GLU A 75 -0.26 9.26 -9.43
C GLU A 75 -1.71 9.70 -9.22
N ARG A 76 -2.54 8.80 -8.67
CA ARG A 76 -3.95 9.08 -8.38
C ARG A 76 -4.10 10.16 -7.31
N LEU A 77 -3.27 10.12 -6.27
CA LEU A 77 -3.23 11.15 -5.22
C LEU A 77 -2.85 12.52 -5.79
N LYS A 78 -1.92 12.57 -6.75
CA LYS A 78 -1.54 13.80 -7.44
C LYS A 78 -2.71 14.39 -8.22
N MET A 79 -3.43 13.57 -8.99
CA MET A 79 -4.63 14.01 -9.71
C MET A 79 -5.70 14.59 -8.77
N VAL A 80 -5.96 13.93 -7.63
CA VAL A 80 -6.92 14.45 -6.63
C VAL A 80 -6.46 15.79 -6.06
N LYS A 81 -5.17 15.93 -5.71
CA LYS A 81 -4.63 17.19 -5.21
C LYS A 81 -4.74 18.32 -6.23
N GLU A 82 -4.51 18.03 -7.51
CA GLU A 82 -4.66 19.01 -8.60
C GLU A 82 -6.12 19.41 -8.81
N ALA A 83 -7.05 18.45 -8.82
CA ALA A 83 -8.48 18.72 -8.90
C ALA A 83 -8.97 19.56 -7.71
N GLN A 84 -8.53 19.25 -6.49
CA GLN A 84 -8.85 20.03 -5.30
C GLN A 84 -8.29 21.46 -5.36
N LYS A 85 -7.08 21.65 -5.88
CA LYS A 85 -6.49 22.99 -6.09
C LYS A 85 -7.26 23.78 -7.15
N ALA A 86 -7.68 23.13 -8.24
CA ALA A 86 -8.47 23.76 -9.29
C ALA A 86 -9.88 24.13 -8.80
N ALA A 87 -10.49 23.31 -7.94
CA ALA A 87 -11.81 23.59 -7.35
C ALA A 87 -11.79 24.70 -6.28
N LYS A 88 -10.62 24.98 -5.67
CA LYS A 88 -10.43 26.08 -4.71
C LYS A 88 -10.09 27.43 -5.35
N LYS A 89 -9.90 27.47 -6.68
CA LYS A 89 -9.50 28.65 -7.44
C LYS A 89 -10.69 29.22 -8.20
#